data_AF-A0A6M0FQ50-F1
#
_entry.id   AF-A0A6M0FQ50-F1
#
_cell.length_a   1.000
_cell.length_b   1.000
_cell.length_c   1.000
_cell.angle_alpha   90.00
_cell.angle_beta   90.00
_cell.angle_gamma   90.00
#
_symmetry.space_group_name_H-M   'P 1'
#
loop_
_entity.id
_entity.type
_entity.pdbx_description
1 polymer ?
#
loop_
_entity_poly.entity_id
_entity_poly.type
_entity_poly.pdbx_seq_one_letter_code
_entity_poly.pdbx_strand_id
1 'polypeptide(L)'
;MSNFSVIDSFNQGYFNSKDIDLFYQRVSGEHTHCGIFKHSDEDLHIAKKRTTEYMASLLKIDSKSHLLDLGSGYGGAARYLAEKYGCQVSCLNLSEEQNTINIERNQEQKLSHLINVYQGGFENLPFPNSTFNAAWAQDSFYYSDTQLQAFREAHRVLVKGGEFLVCTYFFTGDRLSEAEVNQVMNWYTGGIHKVYFLHIDEYRKVAKEIGMSEVQIIELTDNVPLNYSQLLQKMEKIQAEEQLWSQEFYDKKKQRLLDCCEMGKSGLIKWGILHYQKES
;
A
#
# COMPACT_ATOMS: atom_id res chain seq x y z
N MET A 1 -21.17 15.42 0.79
CA MET A 1 -20.59 14.85 2.01
C MET A 1 -20.35 13.38 1.73
N SER A 2 -19.09 12.97 1.60
CA SER A 2 -18.72 11.57 1.38
C SER A 2 -19.00 10.79 2.67
N ASN A 3 -19.84 9.75 2.59
CA ASN A 3 -20.09 8.86 3.72
C ASN A 3 -18.92 7.88 3.83
N PHE A 4 -17.90 8.24 4.61
CA PHE A 4 -16.80 7.34 4.96
C PHE A 4 -17.29 6.19 5.85
N SER A 5 -16.66 5.01 5.76
CA SER A 5 -16.97 3.92 6.67
C SER A 5 -16.50 4.24 8.10
N VAL A 6 -17.07 3.55 9.10
CA VAL A 6 -16.66 3.68 10.52
C VAL A 6 -15.17 3.34 10.72
N ILE A 7 -14.62 2.46 9.88
CA ILE A 7 -13.21 2.05 9.91
C ILE A 7 -12.32 3.13 9.31
N ASP A 8 -12.73 3.75 8.21
CA ASP A 8 -11.99 4.86 7.62
C ASP A 8 -11.84 6.01 8.62
N SER A 9 -12.91 6.31 9.37
CA SER A 9 -12.88 7.31 10.44
C SER A 9 -11.99 6.90 11.63
N PHE A 10 -11.93 5.62 11.98
CA PHE A 10 -11.06 5.12 13.05
C PHE A 10 -9.57 5.17 12.65
N ASN A 11 -9.25 4.74 11.44
CA ASN A 11 -7.89 4.74 10.93
C ASN A 11 -7.37 6.17 10.68
N GLN A 12 -8.24 7.13 10.36
CA GLN A 12 -7.88 8.54 10.20
C GLN A 12 -7.23 9.12 11.47
N GLY A 13 -7.69 8.74 12.67
CA GLY A 13 -7.09 9.17 13.93
C GLY A 13 -5.65 8.69 14.14
N TYR A 14 -5.30 7.49 13.64
CA TYR A 14 -3.94 6.96 13.69
C TYR A 14 -3.00 7.74 12.73
N PHE A 15 -3.45 8.00 11.51
CA PHE A 15 -2.62 8.70 10.52
C PHE A 15 -2.41 10.18 10.82
N ASN A 16 -3.21 10.81 11.68
CA ASN A 16 -3.14 12.24 11.98
C ASN A 16 -2.34 12.56 13.28
N SER A 17 -1.59 11.61 13.84
CA SER A 17 -0.81 11.89 15.05
C SER A 17 0.59 12.39 14.69
N LYS A 18 1.01 13.48 15.34
CA LYS A 18 2.31 14.14 15.10
C LYS A 18 3.51 13.19 15.20
N ASP A 19 3.50 12.27 16.16
CA ASP A 19 4.59 11.29 16.33
C ASP A 19 4.65 10.27 15.18
N ILE A 20 3.48 9.89 14.64
CA ILE A 20 3.37 9.00 13.48
C ILE A 20 3.84 9.71 12.22
N ASP A 21 3.47 10.97 12.03
CA ASP A 21 3.95 11.77 10.90
C ASP A 21 5.47 11.94 10.94
N LEU A 22 6.02 12.29 12.11
CA LEU A 22 7.47 12.36 12.31
C LEU A 22 8.14 11.02 12.04
N PHE A 23 7.55 9.90 12.47
CA PHE A 23 8.05 8.58 12.15
C PHE A 23 8.08 8.32 10.64
N TYR A 24 6.99 8.59 9.92
CA TYR A 24 6.96 8.36 8.48
C TYR A 24 7.95 9.28 7.76
N GLN A 25 8.00 10.56 8.09
CA GLN A 25 8.91 11.52 7.47
C GLN A 25 10.39 11.19 7.72
N ARG A 26 10.76 10.86 8.96
CA ARG A 26 12.18 10.67 9.34
C ARG A 26 12.67 9.24 9.10
N VAL A 27 11.80 8.24 9.26
CA VAL A 27 12.17 6.82 9.15
C VAL A 27 11.80 6.25 7.80
N SER A 28 10.54 6.40 7.35
CA SER A 28 10.07 5.73 6.13
C SER A 28 10.35 6.50 4.83
N GLY A 29 10.38 7.84 4.88
CA GLY A 29 10.52 8.69 3.70
C GLY A 29 9.24 8.73 2.85
N GLU A 30 9.39 8.98 1.54
CA GLU A 30 8.25 9.14 0.61
C GLU A 30 7.48 7.84 0.34
N HIS A 31 8.12 6.69 0.55
CA HIS A 31 7.54 5.37 0.35
C HIS A 31 7.23 4.72 1.70
N THR A 32 5.96 4.49 1.99
CA THR A 32 5.52 3.92 3.29
C THR A 32 5.30 2.41 3.25
N HIS A 33 5.31 1.80 2.07
CA HIS A 33 5.17 0.36 1.84
C HIS A 33 6.45 -0.42 2.16
N CYS A 34 6.34 -1.75 2.17
CA CYS A 34 7.46 -2.67 2.37
C CYS A 34 8.41 -2.67 1.15
N GLY A 35 9.70 -2.90 1.40
CA GLY A 35 10.76 -2.91 0.39
C GLY A 35 11.15 -4.30 -0.08
N ILE A 36 11.62 -4.42 -1.33
CA ILE A 36 12.26 -5.63 -1.85
C ILE A 36 13.77 -5.48 -1.69
N PHE A 37 14.39 -6.30 -0.84
CA PHE A 37 15.80 -6.26 -0.49
C PHE A 37 16.62 -7.21 -1.36
N LYS A 38 17.82 -6.78 -1.77
CA LYS A 38 18.82 -7.67 -2.37
C LYS A 38 19.72 -8.33 -1.33
N HIS A 39 19.93 -7.65 -0.22
CA HIS A 39 20.72 -8.09 0.93
C HIS A 39 20.20 -7.36 2.19
N SER A 40 20.45 -7.92 3.37
CA SER A 40 19.81 -7.51 4.62
C SER A 40 20.21 -6.13 5.15
N ASP A 41 21.34 -5.60 4.71
CA ASP A 41 21.93 -4.30 5.08
C ASP A 41 21.70 -3.20 4.04
N GLU A 42 20.87 -3.47 3.02
CA GLU A 42 20.55 -2.48 1.99
C GLU A 42 19.73 -1.30 2.56
N ASP A 43 19.97 -0.09 2.03
CA ASP A 43 19.22 1.09 2.42
C ASP A 43 17.71 0.90 2.19
N LEU A 44 16.93 1.22 3.23
CA LEU A 44 15.49 1.05 3.26
C LEU A 44 14.79 1.78 2.11
N HIS A 45 15.22 2.99 1.74
CA HIS A 45 14.57 3.74 0.66
C HIS A 45 14.84 3.12 -0.69
N ILE A 46 16.06 2.59 -0.90
CA ILE A 46 16.41 1.83 -2.11
C ILE A 46 15.52 0.59 -2.23
N ALA A 47 15.40 -0.20 -1.15
CA ALA A 47 14.58 -1.40 -1.13
C ALA A 47 13.09 -1.09 -1.37
N LYS A 48 12.56 -0.02 -0.75
CA LYS A 48 11.19 0.43 -0.97
C LYS A 48 10.96 0.89 -2.40
N LYS A 49 11.80 1.78 -2.93
CA LYS A 49 11.70 2.22 -4.34
C LYS A 49 11.67 1.03 -5.29
N ARG A 50 12.47 0.00 -5.02
CA ARG A 50 12.48 -1.24 -5.81
C ARG A 50 11.13 -1.95 -5.86
N THR A 51 10.33 -1.93 -4.81
CA THR A 51 8.96 -2.50 -4.85
C THR A 51 8.12 -1.80 -5.92
N THR A 52 8.13 -0.46 -5.96
CA THR A 52 7.43 0.31 -7.00
C THR A 52 8.02 0.06 -8.39
N GLU A 53 9.35 0.01 -8.52
CA GLU A 53 10.01 -0.31 -9.78
C GLU A 53 9.62 -1.69 -10.31
N TYR A 54 9.57 -2.68 -9.42
CA TYR A 54 9.24 -4.05 -9.75
C TYR A 54 7.78 -4.16 -10.18
N MET A 55 6.83 -3.60 -9.43
CA MET A 55 5.42 -3.55 -9.83
C MET A 55 5.24 -2.86 -11.19
N ALA A 56 5.89 -1.73 -11.42
CA ALA A 56 5.83 -1.03 -12.70
C ALA A 56 6.41 -1.86 -13.85
N SER A 57 7.42 -2.70 -13.59
CA SER A 57 8.03 -3.57 -14.61
C SER A 57 7.14 -4.73 -15.06
N LEU A 58 6.10 -5.07 -14.27
CA LEU A 58 5.12 -6.09 -14.63
C LEU A 58 4.05 -5.57 -15.60
N LEU A 59 3.97 -4.25 -15.77
CA LEU A 59 3.00 -3.57 -16.62
C LEU A 59 3.66 -3.07 -17.91
N LYS A 60 2.86 -2.98 -18.98
CA LYS A 60 3.28 -2.33 -20.24
C LYS A 60 2.90 -0.86 -20.20
N ILE A 61 3.76 -0.04 -19.59
CA ILE A 61 3.53 1.40 -19.41
C ILE A 61 4.28 2.19 -20.47
N ASP A 62 3.57 3.13 -21.10
CA ASP A 62 4.12 4.14 -22.00
C ASP A 62 3.51 5.52 -21.74
N SER A 63 3.90 6.52 -22.52
CA SER A 63 3.41 7.90 -22.36
C SER A 63 1.94 8.10 -22.71
N LYS A 64 1.28 7.09 -23.29
CA LYS A 64 -0.16 7.10 -23.58
C LYS A 64 -0.98 6.41 -22.49
N SER A 65 -0.31 5.74 -21.56
CA SER A 65 -0.95 5.01 -20.49
C SER A 65 -1.55 5.96 -19.46
N HIS A 66 -2.71 5.59 -18.92
CA HIS A 66 -3.35 6.25 -17.79
C HIS A 66 -3.51 5.25 -16.64
N LEU A 67 -2.82 5.52 -15.54
CA LEU A 67 -2.78 4.67 -14.35
C LEU A 67 -3.62 5.24 -13.21
N LEU A 68 -4.22 4.36 -12.42
CA LEU A 68 -4.89 4.70 -11.16
C LEU A 68 -4.07 4.18 -9.97
N ASP A 69 -3.69 5.08 -9.08
CA ASP A 69 -2.99 4.78 -7.82
C ASP A 69 -3.97 4.81 -6.63
N LEU A 70 -4.37 3.63 -6.14
CA LEU A 70 -5.31 3.45 -5.04
C LEU A 70 -4.58 3.44 -3.70
N GLY A 71 -4.78 4.50 -2.91
CA GLY A 71 -4.06 4.72 -1.66
C GLY A 71 -2.69 5.36 -1.90
N SER A 72 -2.65 6.40 -2.73
CA SER A 72 -1.43 7.02 -3.23
C SER A 72 -0.52 7.65 -2.17
N GLY A 73 -1.02 7.85 -0.94
CA GLY A 73 -0.30 8.55 0.13
C GLY A 73 0.26 9.90 -0.34
N TYR A 74 1.54 10.14 -0.11
CA TYR A 74 2.26 11.35 -0.55
C TYR A 74 2.62 11.36 -2.06
N GLY A 75 2.19 10.38 -2.85
CA GLY A 75 2.35 10.35 -4.31
C GLY A 75 3.73 9.94 -4.84
N GLY A 76 4.59 9.32 -4.02
CA GLY A 76 5.94 8.92 -4.44
C GLY A 76 5.93 7.95 -5.63
N ALA A 77 5.01 6.98 -5.62
CA ALA A 77 4.85 6.02 -6.70
C ALA A 77 4.32 6.68 -8.00
N ALA A 78 3.32 7.55 -7.88
CA ALA A 78 2.79 8.33 -8.98
C ALA A 78 3.85 9.21 -9.66
N ARG A 79 4.70 9.90 -8.88
CA ARG A 79 5.80 10.71 -9.43
C ARG A 79 6.82 9.86 -10.15
N TYR A 80 7.24 8.74 -9.57
CA TYR A 80 8.14 7.80 -10.23
C TYR A 80 7.59 7.31 -11.58
N LEU A 81 6.30 6.94 -11.63
CA LEU A 81 5.65 6.49 -12.86
C LEU A 81 5.61 7.59 -13.94
N ALA A 82 5.12 8.78 -13.56
CA ALA A 82 4.99 9.92 -14.46
C ALA A 82 6.35 10.36 -15.01
N GLU A 83 7.38 10.45 -14.16
CA GLU A 83 8.72 10.83 -14.57
C GLU A 83 9.37 9.78 -15.49
N LYS A 84 9.28 8.49 -15.14
CA LYS A 84 9.96 7.43 -15.88
C LYS A 84 9.31 7.10 -17.22
N TYR A 85 7.98 7.10 -17.27
CA TYR A 85 7.23 6.63 -18.45
C TYR A 85 6.50 7.74 -19.20
N GLY A 86 6.40 8.95 -18.63
CA GLY A 86 5.61 10.04 -19.20
C GLY A 86 4.10 9.75 -19.21
N CYS A 87 3.64 8.79 -18.41
CA CYS A 87 2.24 8.38 -18.34
C CYS A 87 1.42 9.33 -17.45
N GLN A 88 0.09 9.30 -17.62
CA GLN A 88 -0.82 9.99 -16.71
C GLN A 88 -1.09 9.12 -15.47
N VAL A 89 -1.14 9.72 -14.29
CA VAL A 89 -1.48 9.03 -13.03
C VAL A 89 -2.59 9.78 -12.31
N SER A 90 -3.70 9.09 -12.06
CA SER A 90 -4.72 9.55 -11.11
C SER A 90 -4.44 8.95 -9.75
N CYS A 91 -4.17 9.78 -8.76
CA CYS A 91 -3.98 9.41 -7.37
C CYS A 91 -5.31 9.46 -6.64
N LEU A 92 -5.72 8.39 -5.96
CA LEU A 92 -6.87 8.39 -5.07
C LEU A 92 -6.40 8.09 -3.64
N ASN A 93 -6.73 8.96 -2.70
CA ASN A 93 -6.35 8.76 -1.31
C ASN A 93 -7.31 9.47 -0.33
N LEU A 94 -7.51 8.87 0.84
CA LEU A 94 -8.46 9.35 1.85
C LEU A 94 -7.96 10.61 2.60
N SER A 95 -6.66 10.73 2.84
CA SER A 95 -6.08 11.79 3.66
C SER A 95 -5.92 13.10 2.88
N GLU A 96 -6.65 14.13 3.29
CA GLU A 96 -6.56 15.49 2.71
C GLU A 96 -5.16 16.11 2.90
N GLU A 97 -4.52 15.88 4.04
CA GLU A 97 -3.17 16.38 4.31
C GLU A 97 -2.13 15.75 3.38
N GLN A 98 -2.16 14.42 3.23
CA GLN A 98 -1.27 13.72 2.28
C GLN A 98 -1.54 14.16 0.84
N ASN A 99 -2.80 14.40 0.49
CA ASN A 99 -3.18 14.89 -0.84
C ASN A 99 -2.64 16.30 -1.11
N THR A 100 -2.68 17.18 -0.10
CA THR A 100 -2.14 18.54 -0.19
C THR A 100 -0.63 18.50 -0.46
N ILE A 101 0.11 17.71 0.33
CA ILE A 101 1.56 17.52 0.16
C ILE A 101 1.88 16.86 -1.19
N ASN A 102 1.06 15.91 -1.64
CA ASN A 102 1.22 15.27 -2.95
C ASN A 102 1.10 16.33 -4.07
N ILE A 103 0.07 17.18 -4.04
CA ILE A 103 -0.13 18.26 -5.02
C ILE A 103 1.05 19.23 -5.03
N GLU A 104 1.50 19.68 -3.86
CA GLU A 104 2.65 20.59 -3.72
C GLU A 104 3.92 19.99 -4.33
N ARG A 105 4.27 18.75 -3.98
CA ARG A 105 5.45 18.06 -4.53
C ARG A 105 5.35 17.83 -6.04
N ASN A 106 4.15 17.56 -6.55
CA ASN A 106 3.94 17.43 -7.99
C ASN A 106 4.22 18.76 -8.72
N GLN A 107 3.88 19.90 -8.10
CA GLN A 107 4.18 21.23 -8.66
C GLN A 107 5.69 21.53 -8.60
N GLU A 108 6.33 21.27 -7.46
CA GLU A 108 7.78 21.47 -7.28
C GLU A 108 8.61 20.68 -8.30
N GLN A 109 8.19 19.44 -8.58
CA GLN A 109 8.84 18.55 -9.54
C GLN A 109 8.35 18.74 -10.99
N LYS A 110 7.46 19.71 -11.24
CA LYS A 110 6.89 20.04 -12.55
C LYS A 110 6.12 18.89 -13.21
N LEU A 111 5.53 18.00 -12.40
CA LEU A 111 4.77 16.83 -12.83
C LEU A 111 3.24 17.03 -12.74
N SER A 112 2.74 18.19 -12.31
CA SER A 112 1.29 18.46 -12.17
C SER A 112 0.47 18.31 -13.46
N HIS A 113 1.13 18.30 -14.63
CA HIS A 113 0.47 18.07 -15.91
C HIS A 113 0.26 16.58 -16.22
N LEU A 114 0.90 15.68 -15.47
CA LEU A 114 0.77 14.22 -15.59
C LEU A 114 0.03 13.59 -14.41
N ILE A 115 -0.01 14.26 -13.26
CA ILE A 115 -0.54 13.69 -12.01
C ILE A 115 -1.73 14.50 -11.50
N ASN A 116 -2.88 13.83 -11.38
CA ASN A 116 -4.08 14.38 -10.77
C ASN A 116 -4.34 13.71 -9.42
N VAL A 117 -4.77 14.47 -8.41
CA VAL A 117 -5.00 13.96 -7.05
C VAL A 117 -6.47 14.12 -6.68
N TYR A 118 -7.06 13.03 -6.21
CA TYR A 118 -8.47 12.92 -5.85
C TYR A 118 -8.61 12.40 -4.43
N GLN A 119 -9.54 13.00 -3.67
CA GLN A 119 -9.92 12.49 -2.36
C GLN A 119 -11.09 11.51 -2.51
N GLY A 120 -10.97 10.31 -1.93
CA GLY A 120 -12.04 9.31 -1.94
C GLY A 120 -11.63 7.95 -1.38
N GLY A 121 -12.63 7.13 -1.07
CA GLY A 121 -12.49 5.72 -0.69
C GLY A 121 -12.50 4.79 -1.90
N PHE A 122 -12.17 3.52 -1.68
CA PHE A 122 -12.03 2.53 -2.75
C PHE A 122 -13.36 1.93 -3.21
N GLU A 123 -14.39 2.02 -2.37
CA GLU A 123 -15.69 1.39 -2.55
C GLU A 123 -16.57 2.06 -3.62
N ASN A 124 -16.26 3.32 -3.96
CA ASN A 124 -16.98 4.11 -4.94
C ASN A 124 -16.01 5.08 -5.64
N LEU A 125 -15.36 4.61 -6.71
CA LEU A 125 -14.36 5.37 -7.42
C LEU A 125 -15.02 6.49 -8.25
N PRO A 126 -14.56 7.76 -8.14
CA PRO A 126 -15.17 8.91 -8.83
C PRO A 126 -14.77 8.98 -10.33
N PHE A 127 -14.63 7.83 -10.98
CA PHE A 127 -14.18 7.72 -12.36
C PHE A 127 -15.22 6.99 -13.23
N PRO A 128 -15.34 7.33 -14.52
CA PRO A 128 -16.15 6.58 -15.46
C PRO A 128 -15.67 5.14 -15.64
N ASN A 129 -16.55 4.30 -16.19
CA ASN A 129 -16.19 2.95 -16.61
C ASN A 129 -15.10 3.02 -17.70
N SER A 130 -14.19 2.05 -17.73
CA SER A 130 -13.19 1.91 -18.79
C SER A 130 -12.33 3.16 -19.04
N THR A 131 -11.77 3.71 -17.97
CA THR A 131 -10.90 4.90 -17.98
C THR A 131 -9.41 4.54 -18.01
N PHE A 132 -8.98 3.56 -17.21
CA PHE A 132 -7.57 3.33 -16.93
C PHE A 132 -7.00 2.11 -17.66
N ASN A 133 -5.76 2.21 -18.10
CA ASN A 133 -4.99 1.08 -18.65
C ASN A 133 -4.55 0.12 -17.54
N ALA A 134 -4.16 0.67 -16.39
CA ALA A 134 -3.87 -0.13 -15.21
C ALA A 134 -4.31 0.59 -13.94
N ALA A 135 -4.63 -0.19 -12.92
CA ALA A 135 -4.83 0.27 -11.56
C ALA A 135 -3.84 -0.46 -10.67
N TRP A 136 -3.41 0.15 -9.58
CA TRP A 136 -2.65 -0.55 -8.57
C TRP A 136 -2.96 -0.07 -7.16
N ALA A 137 -2.54 -0.87 -6.18
CA ALA A 137 -2.58 -0.55 -4.76
C ALA A 137 -1.30 -1.08 -4.11
N GLN A 138 -0.54 -0.23 -3.41
CA GLN A 138 0.68 -0.62 -2.71
C GLN A 138 0.48 -0.51 -1.20
N ASP A 139 0.34 -1.65 -0.51
CA ASP A 139 0.19 -1.73 0.95
C ASP A 139 -0.95 -0.84 1.51
N SER A 140 -2.03 -0.69 0.75
CA SER A 140 -3.16 0.20 1.07
C SER A 140 -4.50 -0.52 1.24
N PHE A 141 -4.72 -1.63 0.52
CA PHE A 141 -6.03 -2.30 0.45
C PHE A 141 -6.52 -2.87 1.78
N TYR A 142 -5.62 -3.45 2.58
CA TYR A 142 -5.98 -4.11 3.83
C TYR A 142 -6.44 -3.15 4.95
N TYR A 143 -6.36 -1.82 4.74
CA TYR A 143 -6.97 -0.86 5.67
C TYR A 143 -8.49 -0.73 5.50
N SER A 144 -9.05 -1.29 4.44
CA SER A 144 -10.49 -1.31 4.18
C SER A 144 -11.08 -2.71 4.37
N ASP A 145 -12.25 -2.79 4.98
CA ASP A 145 -13.09 -3.99 4.99
C ASP A 145 -13.83 -4.22 3.66
N THR A 146 -13.80 -3.22 2.77
CA THR A 146 -14.47 -3.26 1.46
C THR A 146 -13.56 -3.69 0.31
N GLN A 147 -12.44 -4.36 0.58
CA GLN A 147 -11.46 -4.80 -0.43
C GLN A 147 -12.07 -5.52 -1.63
N LEU A 148 -13.06 -6.40 -1.41
CA LEU A 148 -13.73 -7.10 -2.50
C LEU A 148 -14.57 -6.13 -3.35
N GLN A 149 -15.19 -5.11 -2.76
CA GLN A 149 -15.87 -4.04 -3.49
C GLN A 149 -14.88 -3.17 -4.26
N ALA A 150 -13.73 -2.85 -3.66
CA ALA A 150 -12.63 -2.16 -4.34
C ALA A 150 -12.13 -2.93 -5.57
N PHE A 151 -12.07 -4.27 -5.51
CA PHE A 151 -11.81 -5.12 -6.68
C PHE A 151 -12.85 -4.93 -7.79
N ARG A 152 -14.14 -4.85 -7.45
CA ARG A 152 -15.22 -4.62 -8.44
C ARG A 152 -15.11 -3.24 -9.08
N GLU A 153 -14.80 -2.22 -8.28
CA GLU A 153 -14.61 -0.86 -8.77
C GLU A 153 -13.36 -0.74 -9.65
N ALA A 154 -12.24 -1.35 -9.26
CA ALA A 154 -11.03 -1.42 -10.09
C ALA A 154 -11.35 -2.07 -11.44
N HIS A 155 -12.04 -3.22 -11.44
CA HIS A 155 -12.52 -3.84 -12.68
C HIS A 155 -13.41 -2.90 -13.51
N ARG A 156 -14.35 -2.18 -12.88
CA ARG A 156 -15.27 -1.25 -13.57
C ARG A 156 -14.50 -0.14 -14.31
N VAL A 157 -13.53 0.47 -13.65
CA VAL A 157 -12.78 1.62 -14.20
C VAL A 157 -11.65 1.21 -15.14
N LEU A 158 -11.24 -0.06 -15.19
CA LEU A 158 -10.27 -0.55 -16.15
C LEU A 158 -10.85 -0.71 -17.55
N VAL A 159 -10.06 -0.38 -18.58
CA VAL A 159 -10.36 -0.75 -19.97
C VAL A 159 -10.30 -2.27 -20.17
N LYS A 160 -10.88 -2.78 -21.26
CA LYS A 160 -10.70 -4.19 -21.66
C LYS A 160 -9.22 -4.52 -21.84
N GLY A 161 -8.77 -5.63 -21.27
CA GLY A 161 -7.34 -5.99 -21.23
C GLY A 161 -6.50 -5.18 -20.23
N GLY A 162 -7.12 -4.25 -19.48
CA GLY A 162 -6.43 -3.47 -18.45
C GLY A 162 -6.04 -4.33 -17.24
N GLU A 163 -4.98 -3.93 -16.56
CA GLU A 163 -4.31 -4.74 -15.54
C GLU A 163 -4.51 -4.15 -14.13
N PHE A 164 -4.63 -5.03 -13.13
CA PHE A 164 -4.76 -4.64 -11.72
C PHE A 164 -3.71 -5.33 -10.86
N LEU A 165 -2.89 -4.53 -10.20
CA LEU A 165 -1.83 -5.02 -9.30
C LEU A 165 -2.11 -4.61 -7.86
N VAL A 166 -2.13 -5.56 -6.95
CA VAL A 166 -2.27 -5.30 -5.51
C VAL A 166 -1.05 -5.87 -4.80
N CYS A 167 -0.20 -5.01 -4.25
CA CYS A 167 0.81 -5.44 -3.29
C CYS A 167 0.20 -5.39 -1.89
N THR A 168 0.07 -6.55 -1.26
CA THR A 168 -0.68 -6.69 0.00
C THR A 168 -0.18 -7.87 0.82
N TYR A 169 -0.58 -7.88 2.09
CA TYR A 169 -0.56 -9.08 2.92
C TYR A 169 -1.80 -9.93 2.66
N PHE A 170 -1.65 -11.25 2.66
CA PHE A 170 -2.74 -12.19 2.41
C PHE A 170 -2.45 -13.56 3.03
N PHE A 171 -3.52 -14.30 3.34
CA PHE A 171 -3.42 -15.67 3.82
C PHE A 171 -3.40 -16.68 2.67
N THR A 172 -2.75 -17.83 2.88
CA THR A 172 -2.66 -18.94 1.93
C THR A 172 -2.78 -20.28 2.65
N GLY A 173 -3.17 -21.33 1.94
CA GLY A 173 -3.24 -22.69 2.49
C GLY A 173 -4.57 -22.96 3.18
N ASP A 174 -4.53 -23.67 4.30
CA ASP A 174 -5.74 -23.95 5.08
C ASP A 174 -6.24 -22.70 5.79
N ARG A 175 -7.55 -22.65 6.03
CA ARG A 175 -8.16 -21.54 6.76
C ARG A 175 -7.66 -21.53 8.20
N LEU A 176 -7.05 -20.41 8.57
CA LEU A 176 -6.64 -20.14 9.94
C LEU A 176 -7.86 -20.05 10.87
N SER A 177 -7.66 -20.44 12.13
CA SER A 177 -8.62 -20.21 13.19
C SER A 177 -8.77 -18.72 13.48
N GLU A 178 -9.89 -18.32 14.09
CA GLU A 178 -10.13 -16.93 14.48
C GLU A 178 -9.02 -16.39 15.41
N ALA A 179 -8.48 -17.24 16.29
CA ALA A 179 -7.39 -16.87 17.19
C ALA A 179 -6.09 -16.55 16.43
N GLU A 180 -5.73 -17.35 15.41
CA GLU A 180 -4.55 -17.12 14.58
C GLU A 180 -4.70 -15.85 13.72
N VAL A 181 -5.89 -15.64 13.13
CA VAL A 181 -6.20 -14.41 12.38
C VAL A 181 -6.06 -13.19 13.27
N ASN A 182 -6.66 -13.21 14.46
CA ASN A 182 -6.57 -12.13 15.44
C ASN A 182 -5.13 -11.89 15.89
N GLN A 183 -4.33 -12.95 16.07
CA GLN A 183 -2.92 -12.83 16.43
C GLN A 183 -2.11 -12.11 15.33
N VAL A 184 -2.30 -12.49 14.07
CA VAL A 184 -1.63 -11.84 12.93
C VAL A 184 -2.02 -10.37 12.81
N MET A 185 -3.32 -10.06 12.93
CA MET A 185 -3.79 -8.67 12.94
C MET A 185 -3.22 -7.88 14.11
N ASN A 186 -3.13 -8.49 15.30
CA ASN A 186 -2.56 -7.84 16.48
C ASN A 186 -1.07 -7.57 16.32
N TRP A 187 -0.30 -8.47 15.72
CA TRP A 187 1.11 -8.21 15.44
C TRP A 187 1.30 -7.01 14.50
N TYR A 188 0.49 -6.90 13.45
CA TYR A 188 0.58 -5.78 12.51
C TYR A 188 0.16 -4.44 13.14
N THR A 189 -0.96 -4.46 13.87
CA THR A 189 -1.61 -3.25 14.35
C THR A 189 -1.09 -2.80 15.71
N GLY A 190 -0.64 -3.71 16.57
CA GLY A 190 -0.43 -3.44 17.99
C GLY A 190 -1.73 -2.98 18.71
N GLY A 191 -2.91 -3.28 18.15
CA GLY A 191 -4.21 -2.86 18.67
C GLY A 191 -4.56 -1.38 18.46
N ILE A 192 -3.77 -0.62 17.69
CA ILE A 192 -3.94 0.84 17.54
C ILE A 192 -4.74 1.27 16.30
N HIS A 193 -4.94 0.36 15.34
CA HIS A 193 -5.72 0.56 14.12
C HIS A 193 -6.29 -0.79 13.65
N LYS A 194 -7.14 -0.79 12.62
CA LYS A 194 -7.75 -2.02 12.10
C LYS A 194 -7.25 -2.33 10.70
N VAL A 195 -7.03 -3.62 10.45
CA VAL A 195 -6.71 -4.18 9.13
C VAL A 195 -7.52 -5.45 8.88
N TYR A 196 -7.71 -5.75 7.62
CA TYR A 196 -8.39 -6.95 7.13
C TYR A 196 -7.49 -7.62 6.11
N PHE A 197 -6.96 -8.79 6.46
CA PHE A 197 -6.22 -9.62 5.50
C PHE A 197 -7.17 -10.68 4.96
N LEU A 198 -7.28 -10.75 3.64
CA LEU A 198 -8.09 -11.76 2.98
C LEU A 198 -7.24 -12.98 2.64
N HIS A 199 -7.91 -14.11 2.49
CA HIS A 199 -7.29 -15.28 1.89
C HIS A 199 -7.16 -15.09 0.38
N ILE A 200 -6.11 -15.65 -0.21
CA ILE A 200 -5.87 -15.53 -1.66
C ILE A 200 -7.07 -16.02 -2.49
N ASP A 201 -7.77 -17.03 -2.01
CA ASP A 201 -8.93 -17.60 -2.70
C ASP A 201 -10.14 -16.66 -2.73
N GLU A 202 -10.22 -15.71 -1.81
CA GLU A 202 -11.27 -14.68 -1.83
C GLU A 202 -11.02 -13.68 -2.96
N TYR A 203 -9.76 -13.28 -3.18
CA TYR A 203 -9.37 -12.47 -4.34
C TYR A 203 -9.62 -13.23 -5.64
N ARG A 204 -9.22 -14.50 -5.73
CA ARG A 204 -9.46 -15.35 -6.91
C ARG A 204 -10.95 -15.51 -7.22
N LYS A 205 -11.76 -15.73 -6.18
CA LYS A 205 -13.21 -15.87 -6.31
C LYS A 205 -13.82 -14.59 -6.86
N VAL A 206 -13.53 -13.42 -6.27
CA VAL A 206 -14.10 -12.15 -6.76
C VAL A 206 -13.59 -11.82 -8.16
N ALA A 207 -12.31 -12.08 -8.47
CA ALA A 207 -11.73 -11.88 -9.80
C ALA A 207 -12.49 -12.68 -10.86
N LYS A 208 -12.74 -13.98 -10.60
CA LYS A 208 -13.54 -14.83 -11.50
C LYS A 208 -14.98 -14.33 -11.66
N GLU A 209 -15.62 -13.90 -10.57
CA GLU A 209 -17.00 -13.39 -10.61
C GLU A 209 -17.14 -12.14 -11.48
N ILE A 210 -16.12 -11.28 -11.52
CA ILE A 210 -16.17 -10.00 -12.24
C ILE A 210 -15.50 -10.04 -13.61
N GLY A 211 -14.99 -11.19 -14.07
CA GLY A 211 -14.33 -11.31 -15.37
C GLY A 211 -12.89 -10.78 -15.38
N MET A 212 -12.12 -11.13 -14.35
CA MET A 212 -10.67 -10.93 -14.31
C MET A 212 -9.94 -12.27 -14.22
N SER A 213 -8.90 -12.41 -15.05
CA SER A 213 -8.00 -13.55 -15.03
C SER A 213 -6.80 -13.28 -14.11
N GLU A 214 -6.34 -14.30 -13.39
CA GLU A 214 -5.07 -14.26 -12.66
C GLU A 214 -3.92 -14.33 -13.66
N VAL A 215 -3.07 -13.31 -13.69
CA VAL A 215 -1.85 -13.29 -14.51
C VAL A 215 -0.72 -13.99 -13.75
N GLN A 216 -0.50 -13.57 -12.49
CA GLN A 216 0.49 -14.18 -11.59
C GLN A 216 0.28 -13.71 -10.15
N ILE A 217 0.72 -14.55 -9.21
CA ILE A 217 0.88 -14.19 -7.79
C ILE A 217 2.36 -14.31 -7.45
N ILE A 218 2.97 -13.23 -6.96
CA ILE A 218 4.39 -13.19 -6.62
C ILE A 218 4.51 -13.06 -5.10
N GLU A 219 5.00 -14.10 -4.44
CA GLU A 219 5.27 -14.07 -3.00
C GLU A 219 6.65 -13.45 -2.73
N LEU A 220 6.70 -12.51 -1.79
CA LEU A 220 7.88 -11.74 -1.41
C LEU A 220 8.06 -11.69 0.12
N THR A 221 7.44 -12.62 0.86
CA THR A 221 7.31 -12.61 2.33
C THR A 221 8.63 -12.46 3.07
N ASP A 222 9.74 -13.00 2.54
CA ASP A 222 11.08 -12.90 3.14
C ASP A 222 11.55 -11.46 3.35
N ASN A 223 10.96 -10.50 2.64
CA ASN A 223 11.25 -9.07 2.79
C ASN A 223 10.58 -8.44 4.02
N VAL A 224 9.52 -9.05 4.56
CA VAL A 224 8.75 -8.48 5.67
C VAL A 224 9.62 -8.31 6.92
N PRO A 225 10.35 -9.34 7.42
CA PRO A 225 11.23 -9.16 8.57
C PRO A 225 12.37 -8.17 8.31
N LEU A 226 12.93 -8.16 7.09
CA LEU A 226 14.00 -7.24 6.71
C LEU A 226 13.53 -5.78 6.76
N ASN A 227 12.36 -5.50 6.18
CA ASN A 227 11.76 -4.18 6.17
C ASN A 227 11.53 -3.65 7.60
N TYR A 228 10.90 -4.45 8.46
CA TYR A 228 10.60 -4.02 9.82
C TYR A 228 11.83 -3.94 10.71
N SER A 229 12.85 -4.79 10.49
CA SER A 229 14.14 -4.68 11.18
C SER A 229 14.89 -3.40 10.79
N GLN A 230 14.90 -3.03 9.51
CA GLN A 230 15.51 -1.79 9.03
C GLN A 230 14.78 -0.53 9.54
N LEU A 231 13.45 -0.57 9.58
CA LEU A 231 12.65 0.49 10.22
C LEU A 231 13.00 0.66 11.70
N LEU A 232 13.13 -0.45 12.42
CA LEU A 232 13.51 -0.44 13.83
C LEU A 232 14.91 0.12 14.03
N GLN A 233 15.91 -0.39 13.31
CA GLN A 233 17.30 0.06 13.42
C GLN A 233 17.43 1.58 13.16
N LYS A 234 16.73 2.09 12.14
CA LYS A 234 16.74 3.52 11.83
C LYS A 234 16.03 4.35 12.90
N MET A 235 14.91 3.87 13.42
CA MET A 235 14.18 4.53 14.52
C MET A 235 15.02 4.57 15.81
N GLU A 236 15.69 3.47 16.18
CA GLU A 236 16.57 3.40 17.36
C GLU A 236 17.73 4.39 17.24
N LYS A 237 18.36 4.47 16.06
CA LYS A 237 19.43 5.45 15.80
C LYS A 237 18.94 6.89 15.97
N ILE A 238 17.82 7.26 15.34
CA ILE A 238 17.27 8.62 15.44
C ILE A 238 16.88 8.95 16.88
N GLN A 239 16.25 8.01 17.60
CA GLN A 239 15.88 8.26 19.00
C GLN A 239 17.11 8.46 19.89
N ALA A 240 18.18 7.68 19.68
CA ALA A 240 19.42 7.81 20.45
C ALA A 240 20.13 9.16 20.21
N GLU A 241 20.06 9.68 18.98
CA GLU A 241 20.75 10.92 18.56
C GLU A 241 19.91 12.18 18.84
N GLU A 242 18.59 12.13 18.62
CA GLU A 242 17.73 13.31 18.58
C GLU A 242 16.62 13.32 19.65
N GLN A 243 16.35 12.20 20.33
CA GLN A 243 15.25 12.05 21.31
C GLN A 243 13.91 12.55 20.78
N LEU A 244 13.64 12.26 19.50
CA LEU A 244 12.55 12.87 18.74
C LEU A 244 11.15 12.50 19.26
N TRP A 245 10.98 11.30 19.80
CA TRP A 245 9.69 10.79 20.28
C TRP A 245 9.63 10.69 21.80
N SER A 246 8.40 10.78 22.34
CA SER A 246 8.14 10.44 23.73
C SER A 246 8.51 8.98 24.03
N GLN A 247 8.93 8.70 25.26
CA GLN A 247 9.31 7.33 25.67
C GLN A 247 8.15 6.35 25.46
N GLU A 248 6.92 6.75 25.79
CA GLU A 248 5.74 5.91 25.60
C GLU A 248 5.50 5.56 24.13
N PHE A 249 5.57 6.54 23.22
CA PHE A 249 5.43 6.29 21.79
C PHE A 249 6.54 5.38 21.28
N TYR A 250 7.79 5.67 21.67
CA TYR A 250 8.95 4.92 21.25
C TYR A 250 8.84 3.43 21.65
N ASP A 251 8.50 3.14 22.91
CA ASP A 251 8.39 1.77 23.41
C ASP A 251 7.27 0.99 22.70
N LYS A 252 6.08 1.61 22.55
CA LYS A 252 4.96 1.01 21.81
C LYS A 252 5.30 0.74 20.35
N LYS A 253 5.93 1.72 19.68
CA LYS A 253 6.30 1.60 18.26
C LYS A 253 7.38 0.55 18.06
N LYS A 254 8.39 0.50 18.94
CA LYS A 254 9.44 -0.51 18.93
C LYS A 254 8.87 -1.91 19.07
N GLN A 255 8.00 -2.15 20.06
CA GLN A 255 7.36 -3.45 20.23
C GLN A 255 6.57 -3.85 18.98
N ARG A 256 5.79 -2.93 18.39
CA ARG A 256 5.06 -3.21 17.16
C ARG A 256 5.97 -3.58 15.98
N LEU A 257 7.12 -2.93 15.83
CA LEU A 257 8.07 -3.27 14.75
C LEU A 257 8.68 -4.67 14.95
N LEU A 258 8.95 -5.06 16.20
CA LEU A 258 9.38 -6.43 16.55
C LEU A 258 8.27 -7.45 16.24
N ASP A 259 7.04 -7.15 16.62
CA ASP A 259 5.87 -8.00 16.35
C ASP A 259 5.64 -8.18 14.84
N CYS A 260 5.77 -7.13 14.04
CA CYS A 260 5.72 -7.23 12.59
C CYS A 260 6.85 -8.12 12.00
N CYS A 261 8.03 -8.17 12.63
CA CYS A 261 9.09 -9.10 12.23
C CYS A 261 8.68 -10.55 12.50
N GLU A 262 8.10 -10.82 13.67
CA GLU A 262 7.61 -12.16 14.02
C GLU A 262 6.43 -12.59 13.14
N MET A 263 5.54 -11.66 12.80
CA MET A 263 4.48 -11.87 11.83
C MET A 263 5.04 -12.37 10.50
N GLY A 264 6.06 -11.71 9.95
CA GLY A 264 6.70 -12.11 8.69
C GLY A 264 7.42 -13.46 8.75
N LYS A 265 7.91 -13.88 9.92
CA LYS A 265 8.58 -15.18 10.14
C LYS A 265 7.61 -16.32 10.46
N SER A 266 6.38 -16.00 10.88
CA SER A 266 5.42 -16.97 11.41
C SER A 266 5.00 -18.06 10.42
N GLY A 267 5.11 -17.79 9.12
CA GLY A 267 4.56 -18.65 8.06
C GLY A 267 3.04 -18.58 7.92
N LEU A 268 2.34 -17.84 8.79
CA LEU A 268 0.87 -17.72 8.78
C LEU A 268 0.36 -16.75 7.72
N ILE A 269 1.13 -15.71 7.39
CA ILE A 269 0.75 -14.69 6.42
C ILE A 269 1.83 -14.51 5.36
N LYS A 270 1.39 -14.20 4.14
CA LYS A 270 2.25 -13.88 3.02
C LYS A 270 2.19 -12.40 2.72
N TRP A 271 3.24 -11.87 2.11
CA TRP A 271 3.26 -10.54 1.51
C TRP A 271 3.72 -10.66 0.07
N GLY A 272 3.06 -9.96 -0.85
CA GLY A 272 3.36 -10.13 -2.27
C GLY A 272 2.44 -9.36 -3.19
N ILE A 273 2.64 -9.60 -4.48
CA ILE A 273 1.92 -8.91 -5.56
C ILE A 273 0.90 -9.87 -6.16
N LEU A 274 -0.37 -9.45 -6.15
CA LEU A 274 -1.46 -10.11 -6.86
C LEU A 274 -1.66 -9.38 -8.18
N HIS A 275 -1.51 -10.07 -9.30
CA HIS A 275 -1.66 -9.49 -10.63
C HIS A 275 -2.82 -10.13 -11.38
N TYR A 276 -3.82 -9.31 -11.72
CA TYR A 276 -4.99 -9.70 -12.49
C TYR A 276 -5.13 -8.87 -13.75
N GLN A 277 -5.80 -9.42 -14.75
CA GLN A 277 -6.14 -8.72 -15.99
C GLN A 277 -7.64 -8.78 -16.22
N LYS A 278 -8.24 -7.65 -16.59
CA LYS A 278 -9.62 -7.60 -17.06
C LYS A 278 -9.76 -8.30 -18.40
N GLU A 279 -10.66 -9.27 -18.48
CA GLU A 279 -10.91 -10.03 -19.69
C GLU A 279 -11.37 -9.11 -20.85
N SER A 280 -11.09 -9.56 -22.08
CA SER A 280 -11.37 -8.80 -23.31
C SER A 280 -12.84 -8.81 -23.71
#